data_AF-A0A1Q4E109-F1
#
_entry.id   AF-A0A1Q4E109-F1
#
_cell.length_a   1.000
_cell.length_b   1.000
_cell.length_c   1.000
_cell.angle_alpha   90.00
_cell.angle_beta   90.00
_cell.angle_gamma   90.00
#
_symmetry.space_group_name_H-M   'P 1'
#
loop_
_entity.id
_entity.type
_entity.pdbx_description
1 polymer ?
#
loop_
_entity_poly.entity_id
_entity_poly.type
_entity_poly.pdbx_seq_one_letter_code
_entity_poly.pdbx_strand_id
1 'polypeptide(L)' 'MLMSNPVARAARLHFMANGFRVLTPGDHVVCAVSGEKVPLERLRYWSVAAQEPYASAALAMQAMRG' A
#
# COMPACT_ATOMS: atom_id res chain seq x y z
N MET A 1 -23.36 21.53 10.97
CA MET A 1 -22.05 20.87 11.02
C MET A 1 -22.06 19.80 9.94
N LEU A 2 -21.34 19.99 8.84
CA LEU A 2 -21.33 19.02 7.74
C LEU A 2 -20.33 17.91 8.10
N MET A 3 -20.86 16.75 8.49
CA MET A 3 -20.06 15.53 8.68
C MET A 3 -19.44 15.17 7.33
N SER A 4 -18.18 15.54 7.13
CA SER A 4 -17.40 15.06 6.00
C SER A 4 -17.07 13.60 6.31
N ASN A 5 -17.89 12.67 5.84
CA ASN A 5 -17.53 11.25 5.85
C ASN A 5 -16.21 11.13 5.08
N PRO A 6 -15.08 10.77 5.74
CA PRO A 6 -13.82 10.68 5.03
C PRO A 6 -13.95 9.53 4.03
N VAL A 7 -14.06 9.88 2.75
CA VAL A 7 -14.04 8.89 1.68
C VAL A 7 -12.67 8.23 1.76
N ALA A 8 -12.64 6.94 2.13
CA ALA A 8 -11.41 6.17 2.17
C ALA A 8 -10.78 6.16 0.78
N ARG A 9 -9.59 6.75 0.64
CA ARG A 9 -8.92 7.00 -0.64
C ARG A 9 -7.63 6.20 -0.70
N ALA A 10 -7.44 5.52 -1.83
CA ALA A 10 -6.18 4.83 -2.10
C ALA A 10 -5.06 5.86 -2.31
N ALA A 11 -4.03 5.78 -1.47
CA ALA A 11 -2.80 6.54 -1.61
C ALA A 11 -1.99 5.98 -2.77
N ARG A 12 -1.30 6.86 -3.49
CA ARG A 12 -0.26 6.46 -4.43
C ARG A 12 1.08 6.71 -3.78
N LEU A 13 1.89 5.67 -3.66
CA LEU A 13 3.19 5.73 -3.01
C LEU A 13 4.29 5.43 -4.02
N HIS A 14 5.45 6.06 -3.81
CA HIS A 14 6.70 5.64 -4.42
C HIS A 14 7.51 4.88 -3.36
N PHE A 15 7.74 3.60 -3.61
CA PHE A 15 8.41 2.71 -2.67
C PHE A 15 9.92 2.79 -2.81
N MET A 16 10.61 2.85 -1.67
CA MET A 16 12.06 2.92 -1.56
C MET A 16 12.56 1.85 -0.57
N ALA A 17 13.88 1.65 -0.50
CA ALA A 17 14.47 0.61 0.34
C ALA A 17 14.10 0.76 1.84
N ASN A 18 14.05 1.99 2.35
CA ASN A 18 13.86 2.29 3.76
C ASN A 18 12.51 2.98 4.07
N GLY A 19 11.57 2.99 3.12
CA GLY A 19 10.29 3.65 3.31
C GLY A 19 9.60 3.97 1.99
N PHE A 20 8.67 4.94 2.02
CA PHE A 20 7.96 5.38 0.82
C PHE A 20 7.68 6.87 0.85
N ARG A 21 7.53 7.45 -0.33
CA ARG A 21 7.06 8.83 -0.51
C ARG A 21 5.60 8.81 -0.97
N VAL A 22 4.76 9.62 -0.34
CA VAL A 22 3.38 9.81 -0.79
C VAL A 22 3.39 10.68 -2.05
N LEU A 23 2.89 10.13 -3.16
CA LEU A 23 2.65 10.85 -4.41
C LEU A 23 1.23 11.42 -4.45
N THR A 24 0.26 10.67 -3.92
CA THR A 24 -1.14 11.10 -3.79
C THR A 24 -1.65 10.73 -2.41
N PRO A 25 -2.23 11.67 -1.65
CA PRO A 25 -2.70 11.42 -0.30
C PRO A 25 -3.86 10.42 -0.29
N GLY A 26 -3.85 9.56 0.73
CA GLY A 26 -4.85 8.54 0.98
C GLY A 26 -4.57 7.86 2.32
N ASP A 27 -5.48 7.00 2.76
CA ASP A 27 -5.41 6.31 4.06
C ASP A 27 -4.95 4.85 3.94
N HIS A 28 -5.04 4.27 2.74
CA HIS A 28 -4.61 2.91 2.46
C HIS A 28 -3.94 2.79 1.09
N VAL A 29 -3.19 1.72 0.89
CA VAL A 29 -2.84 1.22 -0.45
C VAL A 29 -3.61 -0.06 -0.74
N VAL A 30 -3.64 -0.48 -2.00
CA VAL A 30 -4.28 -1.73 -2.43
C VAL A 30 -3.20 -2.75 -2.70
N CYS A 31 -3.28 -3.91 -2.04
CA CYS A 31 -2.32 -4.99 -2.24
C CYS A 31 -2.33 -5.45 -3.70
N ALA A 32 -1.15 -5.53 -4.32
CA ALA A 32 -1.02 -5.91 -5.73
C ALA A 32 -1.43 -7.36 -6.01
N VAL A 33 -1.30 -8.25 -5.03
CA VAL A 33 -1.63 -9.69 -5.17
C VAL A 33 -3.09 -9.97 -4.80
N SER A 34 -3.55 -9.52 -3.63
CA SER A 34 -4.87 -9.87 -3.11
C SER A 34 -5.96 -8.83 -3.38
N GLY A 35 -5.61 -7.60 -3.75
CA GLY A 35 -6.55 -6.48 -3.85
C GLY A 35 -7.05 -5.94 -2.50
N GLU A 36 -6.54 -6.44 -1.38
CA GLU A 36 -6.93 -5.98 -0.04
C GLU A 36 -6.44 -4.55 0.23
N LYS A 37 -7.26 -3.77 0.96
CA LYS A 37 -6.87 -2.45 1.45
C LYS A 37 -5.92 -2.57 2.64
N VAL A 38 -4.70 -2.05 2.49
CA VAL A 38 -3.67 -2.02 3.53
C VAL A 38 -3.54 -0.58 4.05
N PRO A 39 -4.00 -0.27 5.27
CA PRO A 39 -3.79 1.04 5.89
C PRO A 39 -2.31 1.41 5.90
N LEU A 40 -2.00 2.69 5.65
CA LEU A 40 -0.60 3.15 5.57
C LEU A 40 0.19 2.88 6.85
N GLU A 41 -0.46 3.00 8.02
CA GLU A 41 0.11 2.71 9.34
C GLU A 41 0.46 1.21 9.55
N ARG A 42 -0.15 0.31 8.78
CA ARG A 42 0.08 -1.14 8.84
C ARG A 42 0.91 -1.66 7.67
N LEU A 43 1.29 -0.79 6.72
CA LEU A 43 2.04 -1.17 5.54
C LEU A 43 3.50 -1.50 5.91
N ARG A 44 3.82 -2.80 5.95
CA ARG A 44 5.15 -3.31 6.28
C ARG A 44 5.86 -4.02 5.14
N TYR A 45 5.13 -4.38 4.09
CA TYR A 45 5.64 -5.22 3.00
C TYR A 45 5.39 -4.55 1.66
N TRP A 46 6.44 -4.33 0.88
CA TRP A 46 6.39 -3.78 -0.47
C TRP A 46 7.61 -4.21 -1.29
N SER A 47 7.48 -4.14 -2.62
CA SER A 47 8.59 -4.32 -3.56
C SER A 47 9.03 -2.96 -4.11
N VAL A 48 10.32 -2.65 -3.97
CA VAL A 48 10.91 -1.44 -4.59
C VAL A 48 11.03 -1.61 -6.10
N ALA A 49 11.36 -2.81 -6.58
CA ALA A 49 11.51 -3.07 -8.01
C ALA A 49 10.16 -3.01 -8.75
N ALA A 50 9.12 -3.61 -8.18
CA ALA A 50 7.79 -3.65 -8.79
C ALA A 50 6.93 -2.42 -8.44
N GLN A 51 7.31 -1.63 -7.43
CA GLN A 51 6.50 -0.53 -6.88
C GLN A 51 5.11 -0.98 -6.39
N GLU A 52 5.09 -2.12 -5.70
CA GLU A 52 3.85 -2.80 -5.29
C GLU A 52 3.80 -3.01 -3.77
N PRO A 53 2.66 -2.73 -3.12
CA PRO A 53 2.45 -3.06 -1.72
C PRO A 53 1.80 -4.44 -1.54
N TYR A 54 2.06 -5.06 -0.38
CA TYR A 54 1.53 -6.37 -0.03
C TYR A 54 0.87 -6.36 1.36
N ALA A 55 -0.26 -7.04 1.50
CA ALA A 55 -0.99 -7.12 2.77
C ALA A 55 -0.28 -8.01 3.82
N SER A 56 0.56 -8.94 3.38
CA SER A 56 1.31 -9.85 4.26
C SER A 56 2.65 -10.28 3.66
N ALA A 57 3.54 -10.78 4.51
CA ALA A 57 4.81 -11.38 4.08
C ALA A 57 4.61 -12.54 3.09
N ALA A 58 3.57 -13.36 3.30
CA ALA A 58 3.26 -14.48 2.41
C ALA A 58 2.93 -14.01 0.98
N LEU A 59 2.15 -12.93 0.85
CA LEU A 59 1.81 -12.33 -0.45
C LEU A 59 3.04 -11.67 -1.10
N ALA A 60 3.90 -11.01 -0.32
CA ALA A 60 5.15 -10.46 -0.82
C ALA A 60 6.07 -11.58 -1.37
N MET A 61 6.21 -12.67 -0.62
CA MET A 61 6.98 -13.84 -1.06
C MET A 61 6.39 -14.51 -2.30
N GLN A 62 5.05 -14.54 -2.42
CA GLN A 62 4.38 -15.06 -3.61
C GLN A 62 4.70 -14.20 -4.84
N ALA A 63 4.67 -12.88 -4.72
CA ALA A 63 5.01 -11.97 -5.81
C ALA A 63 6.49 -12.06 -6.24
N MET A 64 7.40 -12.26 -5.28
CA MET A 64 8.84 -12.37 -5.56
C MET A 64 9.30 -13.74 -6.10
N ARG A 65 8.40 -14.73 -6.17
CA ARG A 65 8.73 -16.09 -6.63
C ARG A 65 8.61 -16.26 -8.15
N GLY A 66 8.09 -15.26 -8.87
CA GLY A 66 8.04 -15.21 -10.34
C GLY A 66 9.19 -14.43 -10.92
#